data_AF-A0A2E9GIE4-F1
#
_entry.id   AF-A0A2E9GIE4-F1
#
_cell.length_a   1.000
_cell.length_b   1.000
_cell.length_c   1.000
_cell.angle_alpha   90.00
_cell.angle_beta   90.00
_cell.angle_gamma   90.00
#
_symmetry.space_group_name_H-M   'P 1'
#
loop_
_entity.id
_entity.type
_entity.pdbx_description
1 polymer ?
#
loop_
_entity_poly.entity_id
_entity_poly.type
_entity_poly.pdbx_seq_one_letter_code
_entity_poly.pdbx_strand_id
1 'polypeptide(L)'
;MFNIIKLNAKDNIAVAPMNIPTGSEINSELKTQSNIPFGHKISLVDIKKGDLVYKYGQIIGIASEEIKKGSHVHSHNLIFHEFDRNYKFIKKELSQNYKSNKSFFGYKRQNGTVGTRNYIGLISTVNCSATVVKKIADKINKHLRDKNFKN
;
A
#
# COMPACT_ATOMS: atom_id res chain seq x y z
N MET A 1 11.19 14.25 19.36
CA MET A 1 9.73 14.43 19.28
C MET A 1 9.14 13.17 18.66
N PHE A 2 8.18 12.53 19.33
CA PHE A 2 7.59 11.27 18.84
C PHE A 2 6.41 11.55 17.93
N ASN A 3 6.26 10.78 16.87
CA ASN A 3 5.19 10.93 15.90
C ASN A 3 4.35 9.65 15.82
N ILE A 4 3.12 9.79 15.35
CA ILE A 4 2.19 8.68 15.09
C ILE A 4 1.46 8.91 13.78
N ILE A 5 1.00 7.84 13.14
CA ILE A 5 0.27 7.90 11.88
C ILE A 5 -1.16 7.44 12.11
N LYS A 6 -2.11 8.39 12.03
CA LYS A 6 -3.55 8.12 11.99
C LYS A 6 -3.99 8.09 10.51
N LEU A 7 -4.51 6.96 10.06
CA LEU A 7 -4.74 6.71 8.63
C LEU A 7 -6.13 7.18 8.17
N ASN A 8 -7.09 7.23 9.08
CA ASN A 8 -8.44 7.71 8.81
C ASN A 8 -8.98 8.51 10.01
N ALA A 9 -9.84 9.50 9.76
CA ALA A 9 -10.48 10.29 10.81
C ALA A 9 -11.26 9.44 11.83
N LYS A 10 -11.89 8.34 11.38
CA LYS A 10 -12.65 7.40 12.22
C LYS A 10 -11.78 6.49 13.08
N ASP A 11 -10.47 6.45 12.87
CA ASP A 11 -9.59 5.56 13.63
C ASP A 11 -9.56 6.00 15.10
N ASN A 12 -9.69 5.03 16.01
CA ASN A 12 -9.48 5.24 17.45
C ASN A 12 -8.10 4.76 17.92
N ILE A 13 -7.27 4.29 16.98
CA ILE A 13 -5.86 3.96 17.18
C ILE A 13 -4.99 4.68 16.14
N ALA A 14 -3.68 4.73 16.38
CA ALA A 14 -2.68 5.13 15.40
C ALA A 14 -1.52 4.12 15.36
N VAL A 15 -0.65 4.23 14.35
CA VAL A 15 0.56 3.39 14.22
C VAL A 15 1.79 4.19 14.56
N ALA A 16 2.72 3.59 15.31
CA ALA A 16 4.01 4.17 15.62
C ALA A 16 5.01 3.93 14.48
N PRO A 17 5.54 4.96 13.81
CA PRO A 17 6.59 4.85 12.79
C PRO A 17 8.00 4.73 13.40
N MET A 18 8.10 4.57 14.72
CA MET A 18 9.34 4.41 15.49
C MET A 18 9.01 3.73 16.83
N ASN A 19 10.03 3.30 17.58
CA ASN A 19 9.82 2.88 18.96
C ASN A 19 9.52 4.11 19.84
N ILE A 20 8.46 4.05 20.65
CA ILE A 20 8.03 5.13 21.54
C ILE A 20 8.04 4.59 22.98
N PRO A 21 9.00 5.01 23.83
CA PRO A 21 9.07 4.59 25.23
C PRO A 21 7.82 4.96 26.04
N THR A 22 7.58 4.26 27.14
CA THR A 22 6.56 4.62 28.14
C THR A 22 6.78 6.04 28.67
N GLY A 23 5.70 6.78 28.92
CA GLY A 23 5.75 8.14 29.47
C GLY A 23 6.17 9.22 28.46
N SER A 24 6.30 8.88 27.18
CA SER A 24 6.65 9.82 26.12
C SER A 24 5.46 10.69 25.76
N GLU A 25 5.68 12.00 25.66
CA GLU A 25 4.70 12.95 25.14
C GLU A 25 4.76 13.00 23.61
N ILE A 26 3.63 12.68 22.97
CA ILE A 26 3.49 12.69 21.52
C ILE A 26 2.92 14.05 21.08
N ASN A 27 1.91 14.54 21.81
CA ASN A 27 1.35 15.88 21.68
C ASN A 27 0.68 16.28 23.01
N SER A 28 0.08 17.48 23.06
CA SER A 28 -0.56 18.03 24.27
C SER A 28 -1.68 17.15 24.85
N GLU A 29 -2.25 16.24 24.07
CA GLU A 29 -3.38 15.41 24.49
C GLU A 29 -3.02 13.93 24.63
N LEU A 30 -1.81 13.50 24.23
CA LEU A 30 -1.45 12.09 24.13
C LEU A 30 -0.05 11.84 24.70
N LYS A 31 -0.01 11.06 25.78
CA LYS A 31 1.18 10.53 26.42
C LYS A 31 1.11 9.01 26.45
N THR A 32 2.22 8.33 26.20
CA THR A 32 2.24 6.86 26.20
C THR A 32 2.14 6.31 27.61
N GLN A 33 1.31 5.28 27.80
CA GLN A 33 1.20 4.55 29.07
C GLN A 33 2.05 3.27 29.10
N SER A 34 2.53 2.84 27.93
CA SER A 34 3.38 1.66 27.75
C SER A 34 4.35 1.90 26.59
N ASN A 35 5.41 1.09 26.50
CA ASN A 35 6.29 1.11 25.34
C ASN A 35 5.51 0.68 24.08
N ILE A 36 5.64 1.45 23.00
CA ILE A 36 5.02 1.17 21.71
C ILE A 36 6.12 0.85 20.71
N PRO A 37 6.29 -0.42 20.31
CA PRO A 37 7.29 -0.81 19.32
C PRO A 37 7.04 -0.17 17.93
N PHE A 38 8.09 -0.13 17.11
CA PHE A 38 7.97 0.26 15.70
C PHE A 38 6.91 -0.60 14.98
N GLY A 39 6.02 0.05 14.24
CA GLY A 39 4.93 -0.59 13.48
C GLY A 39 3.73 -1.02 14.34
N HIS A 40 3.81 -0.88 15.67
CA HIS A 40 2.72 -1.26 16.57
C HIS A 40 1.70 -0.13 16.74
N LYS A 41 0.56 -0.48 17.35
CA LYS A 41 -0.59 0.44 17.48
C LYS A 41 -0.62 1.08 18.87
N ILE A 42 -1.04 2.33 18.93
CA ILE A 42 -1.30 3.09 20.15
C ILE A 42 -2.76 3.51 20.17
N SER A 43 -3.42 3.45 21.32
CA SER A 43 -4.79 3.94 21.47
C SER A 43 -4.84 5.47 21.53
N LEU A 44 -5.76 6.07 20.77
CA LEU A 44 -5.98 7.53 20.75
C LEU A 44 -7.05 7.99 21.75
N VAL A 45 -7.81 7.05 22.30
CA VAL A 45 -8.89 7.27 23.27
C VAL A 45 -8.89 6.13 24.29
N ASP A 46 -9.68 6.25 25.35
CA ASP A 46 -9.98 5.09 26.18
C ASP A 46 -10.97 4.18 25.42
N ILE A 47 -10.64 2.88 25.33
CA ILE A 47 -11.43 1.85 24.67
C ILE A 47 -11.81 0.82 25.74
N LYS A 48 -13.10 0.64 26.00
CA LYS A 48 -13.55 -0.32 27.02
C LYS A 48 -13.48 -1.75 26.47
N LYS A 49 -13.47 -2.73 27.35
CA LYS A 49 -13.61 -4.14 26.97
C LYS A 49 -14.89 -4.33 26.14
N GLY A 50 -14.75 -5.00 24.99
CA GLY A 50 -15.84 -5.24 24.03
C GLY A 50 -16.04 -4.13 23.00
N ASP A 51 -15.42 -2.95 23.18
CA ASP A 51 -15.54 -1.86 22.21
C ASP A 51 -14.80 -2.20 20.91
N LEU A 52 -15.32 -1.64 19.81
CA LEU A 52 -14.76 -1.80 18.48
C LEU A 52 -13.45 -1.00 18.33
N VAL A 53 -12.45 -1.63 17.71
CA VAL A 53 -11.19 -0.99 17.34
C VAL A 53 -11.19 -0.69 15.85
N TYR A 54 -10.91 0.56 15.50
CA TYR A 54 -10.98 1.09 14.14
C TYR A 54 -9.60 1.45 13.60
N LYS A 55 -9.26 0.91 12.42
CA LYS A 55 -8.08 1.27 11.63
C LYS A 55 -8.45 1.33 10.16
N TYR A 56 -7.93 2.31 9.42
CA TYR A 56 -8.33 2.58 8.02
C TYR A 56 -9.82 2.93 7.87
N GLY A 57 -10.46 3.39 8.95
CA GLY A 57 -11.90 3.64 9.03
C GLY A 57 -12.75 2.36 9.05
N GLN A 58 -12.14 1.20 9.28
CA GLN A 58 -12.80 -0.11 9.33
C GLN A 58 -12.58 -0.76 10.70
N ILE A 59 -13.53 -1.59 11.11
CA ILE A 59 -13.40 -2.41 12.32
C ILE A 59 -12.34 -3.48 12.07
N ILE A 60 -11.33 -3.55 12.92
CA ILE A 60 -10.27 -4.57 12.87
C ILE A 60 -10.38 -5.62 13.98
N GLY A 61 -11.29 -5.43 14.93
CA GLY A 61 -11.53 -6.33 16.04
C GLY A 61 -12.22 -5.61 17.20
N ILE A 62 -12.27 -6.30 18.34
CA ILE A 62 -12.76 -5.75 19.60
C ILE A 62 -11.68 -5.81 20.67
N ALA A 63 -11.74 -4.90 21.64
CA ALA A 63 -10.84 -4.93 22.78
C ALA A 63 -11.22 -6.09 23.71
N SER A 64 -10.28 -7.00 24.02
CA SER A 64 -10.52 -8.11 24.97
C SER A 64 -10.46 -7.66 26.43
N GLU A 65 -9.90 -6.47 26.68
CA GLU A 65 -9.79 -5.81 27.97
C GLU A 65 -9.92 -4.29 27.79
N GLU A 66 -9.91 -3.54 28.89
CA GLU A 66 -9.86 -2.08 28.81
C GLU A 66 -8.48 -1.61 28.32
N ILE A 67 -8.48 -0.72 27.33
CA ILE A 67 -7.27 -0.12 26.75
C ILE A 67 -7.35 1.38 26.96
N LYS A 68 -6.50 1.91 27.85
CA LYS A 68 -6.41 3.36 28.08
C LYS A 68 -5.78 4.11 26.91
N LYS A 69 -6.14 5.38 26.77
CA LYS A 69 -5.50 6.31 25.84
C LYS A 69 -3.99 6.29 26.07
N GLY A 70 -3.23 6.13 24.99
CA GLY A 70 -1.77 6.06 25.05
C GLY A 70 -1.18 4.67 25.27
N SER A 71 -2.02 3.64 25.46
CA SER A 71 -1.56 2.26 25.64
C SER A 71 -1.32 1.53 24.32
N HIS A 72 -0.47 0.51 24.38
CA HIS A 72 -0.16 -0.39 23.29
C HIS A 72 -1.37 -1.27 22.91
N VAL A 73 -1.71 -1.32 21.63
CA VAL A 73 -2.79 -2.17 21.09
C VAL A 73 -2.20 -3.29 20.22
N HIS A 74 -2.35 -4.54 20.65
CA HIS A 74 -1.80 -5.72 19.97
C HIS A 74 -2.61 -6.98 20.27
N SER A 75 -2.17 -8.14 19.78
CA SER A 75 -2.90 -9.41 19.91
C SER A 75 -3.27 -9.83 21.34
N HIS A 76 -2.60 -9.30 22.37
CA HIS A 76 -2.95 -9.58 23.77
C HIS A 76 -4.25 -8.89 24.22
N ASN A 77 -4.55 -7.70 23.66
CA ASN A 77 -5.71 -6.89 24.06
C ASN A 77 -6.69 -6.58 22.91
N LEU A 78 -6.39 -7.05 21.69
CA LEU A 78 -7.22 -6.94 20.51
C LEU A 78 -7.49 -8.34 19.96
N ILE A 79 -8.75 -8.72 19.90
CA ILE A 79 -9.18 -10.02 19.38
C ILE A 79 -10.03 -9.84 18.11
N PHE A 80 -9.97 -10.83 17.23
CA PHE A 80 -10.87 -10.92 16.11
C PHE A 80 -12.29 -11.18 16.62
N HIS A 81 -13.26 -10.48 16.03
CA HIS A 81 -14.67 -10.73 16.27
C HIS A 81 -15.37 -10.74 14.92
N GLU A 82 -16.23 -11.74 14.72
CA GLU A 82 -17.09 -11.79 13.56
C GLU A 82 -18.22 -10.76 13.76
N PHE A 83 -18.40 -9.88 12.79
CA PHE A 83 -19.47 -8.89 12.79
C PHE A 83 -20.18 -8.96 11.45
N ASP A 84 -21.49 -8.73 11.48
CA ASP A 84 -22.31 -8.81 10.27
C ASP A 84 -21.88 -7.74 9.26
N ARG A 85 -21.41 -8.19 8.09
CA ARG A 85 -20.90 -7.31 7.02
C ARG A 85 -21.93 -7.28 5.91
N ASN A 86 -22.89 -6.38 6.05
CA ASN A 86 -23.78 -6.05 4.94
C ASN A 86 -22.98 -5.31 3.86
N TYR A 87 -22.44 -6.05 2.91
CA TYR A 87 -21.75 -5.49 1.75
C TYR A 87 -22.70 -4.59 0.97
N LYS A 88 -22.43 -3.28 1.00
CA LYS A 88 -23.14 -2.29 0.19
C LYS A 88 -22.21 -1.81 -0.89
N PHE A 89 -22.48 -2.21 -2.13
CA PHE A 89 -21.79 -1.65 -3.29
C PHE A 89 -22.28 -0.22 -3.50
N ILE A 90 -21.52 0.75 -2.99
CA ILE A 90 -21.75 2.16 -3.29
C ILE A 90 -20.90 2.48 -4.51
N LYS A 91 -21.54 2.60 -5.68
CA LYS A 91 -20.88 3.12 -6.88
C LYS A 91 -20.58 4.60 -6.63
N LYS A 92 -19.44 4.89 -6.02
CA LYS A 92 -18.94 6.25 -5.91
C LYS A 92 -18.57 6.68 -7.32
N GLU A 93 -19.38 7.54 -7.93
CA GLU A 93 -18.98 8.22 -9.15
C GLU A 93 -17.79 9.11 -8.82
N LEU A 94 -16.59 8.60 -9.06
CA LEU A 94 -15.38 9.40 -9.06
C LEU A 94 -15.39 10.22 -10.35
N SER A 95 -16.15 11.31 -10.38
CA SER A 95 -16.09 12.31 -11.43
C SER A 95 -14.81 13.12 -11.28
N GLN A 96 -13.67 12.51 -11.52
CA GLN A 96 -12.42 13.25 -11.66
C GLN A 96 -12.28 13.65 -13.12
N ASN A 97 -12.49 14.93 -13.37
CA ASN A 97 -12.11 15.58 -14.64
C ASN A 97 -10.58 15.57 -14.73
N TYR A 98 -10.01 14.46 -15.19
CA TYR A 98 -8.59 14.34 -15.47
C TYR A 98 -8.23 15.09 -16.76
N LYS A 99 -8.30 16.42 -16.74
CA LYS A 99 -7.59 17.24 -17.72
C LYS A 99 -6.11 17.27 -17.30
N SER A 100 -5.32 16.39 -17.91
CA SER A 100 -3.88 16.39 -17.73
C SER A 100 -3.23 16.90 -19.00
N ASN A 101 -2.45 17.98 -18.88
CA ASN A 101 -1.55 18.43 -19.94
C ASN A 101 -0.24 17.63 -19.97
N LYS A 102 -0.19 16.49 -19.25
CA LYS A 102 0.99 15.63 -19.21
C LYS A 102 1.09 14.84 -20.50
N SER A 103 2.27 14.85 -21.07
CA SER A 103 2.65 14.03 -22.22
C SER A 103 3.92 13.24 -21.87
N PHE A 104 4.20 12.23 -22.66
CA PHE A 104 5.47 11.51 -22.60
C PHE A 104 5.89 11.14 -24.02
N PHE A 105 7.20 10.99 -24.24
CA PHE A 105 7.72 10.49 -25.50
C PHE A 105 7.42 8.99 -25.61
N GLY A 106 6.46 8.65 -26.46
CA GLY A 106 6.03 7.28 -26.70
C GLY A 106 6.05 6.93 -28.19
N TYR A 107 6.02 5.63 -28.47
CA TYR A 107 5.98 5.11 -29.83
C TYR A 107 4.53 4.98 -30.29
N LYS A 108 4.07 5.96 -31.08
CA LYS A 108 2.69 6.01 -31.61
C LYS A 108 2.49 4.92 -32.66
N ARG A 109 1.44 4.11 -32.51
CA ARG A 109 1.06 3.05 -33.46
C ARG A 109 -0.08 3.51 -34.36
N GLN A 110 -0.23 2.85 -35.51
CA GLN A 110 -1.30 3.15 -36.47
C GLN A 110 -2.71 3.01 -35.88
N ASN A 111 -2.90 2.07 -34.95
CA ASN A 111 -4.18 1.85 -34.25
C ASN A 111 -4.46 2.86 -33.12
N GLY A 112 -3.68 3.93 -33.00
CA GLY A 112 -3.85 4.97 -31.99
C GLY A 112 -3.28 4.65 -30.60
N THR A 113 -2.85 3.42 -30.34
CA THR A 113 -2.19 3.06 -29.07
C THR A 113 -0.75 3.56 -29.04
N VAL A 114 -0.19 3.76 -27.83
CA VAL A 114 1.17 4.29 -27.63
C VAL A 114 1.97 3.33 -26.76
N GLY A 115 3.12 2.87 -27.27
CA GLY A 115 4.06 2.04 -26.52
C GLY A 115 5.07 2.88 -25.73
N THR A 116 5.46 2.40 -24.54
CA THR A 116 6.54 3.01 -23.73
C THR A 116 7.94 2.50 -24.10
N ARG A 117 8.01 1.46 -24.95
CA ARG A 117 9.23 0.84 -25.48
C ARG A 117 8.95 0.41 -26.92
N ASN A 118 10.00 0.36 -27.75
CA ASN A 118 9.94 -0.12 -29.11
C ASN A 118 10.75 -1.41 -29.24
N TYR A 119 10.08 -2.55 -29.14
CA TYR A 119 10.72 -3.86 -29.24
C TYR A 119 10.30 -4.56 -30.53
N ILE A 120 11.23 -5.30 -31.11
CA ILE A 120 10.94 -6.30 -32.13
C ILE A 120 10.76 -7.63 -31.40
N GLY A 121 9.54 -8.17 -31.40
CA GLY A 121 9.25 -9.48 -30.82
C GLY A 121 9.49 -10.59 -31.84
N LEU A 122 10.31 -11.58 -31.48
CA LEU A 122 10.45 -12.82 -32.24
C LEU A 122 9.68 -13.92 -31.52
N ILE A 123 8.63 -14.44 -32.15
CA ILE A 123 7.72 -15.42 -31.55
C ILE A 123 7.92 -16.77 -32.21
N SER A 124 8.15 -17.79 -31.39
CA SER A 124 8.21 -19.19 -31.86
C SER A 124 6.79 -19.75 -31.92
N THR A 125 6.38 -20.26 -33.08
CA THR A 125 5.04 -20.86 -33.27
C THR A 125 4.95 -22.28 -32.72
N VAL A 126 6.09 -22.98 -32.60
CA VAL A 126 6.19 -24.33 -32.03
C VAL A 126 7.40 -24.42 -31.08
N ASN A 127 7.42 -25.42 -30.20
CA ASN A 127 8.51 -25.59 -29.24
C ASN A 127 9.86 -25.86 -29.95
N CYS A 128 9.84 -26.67 -31.02
CA CYS A 128 11.04 -27.06 -31.75
C CYS A 128 11.85 -25.87 -32.30
N SER A 129 11.21 -24.72 -32.59
CA SER A 129 11.89 -23.52 -33.10
C SER A 129 12.36 -22.55 -32.00
N ALA A 130 12.04 -22.80 -30.73
CA ALA A 130 12.30 -21.85 -29.64
C ALA A 130 13.79 -21.54 -29.46
N THR A 131 14.64 -22.58 -29.51
CA THR A 131 16.10 -22.44 -29.38
C THR A 131 16.69 -21.61 -30.53
N VAL A 132 16.18 -21.79 -31.75
CA VAL A 132 16.64 -21.04 -32.93
C VAL A 132 16.24 -19.58 -32.81
N VAL A 133 14.97 -19.30 -32.47
CA VAL A 133 14.46 -17.94 -32.26
C VAL A 133 15.26 -17.21 -31.19
N LYS A 134 15.61 -17.88 -30.08
CA LYS A 134 16.44 -17.31 -29.02
C LYS A 134 17.83 -16.92 -29.52
N LYS A 135 18.51 -17.81 -30.25
CA LYS A 135 19.83 -17.51 -30.85
C LYS A 135 19.79 -16.34 -31.83
N ILE A 136 18.72 -16.23 -32.62
CA ILE A 136 18.52 -15.09 -33.54
C ILE A 136 18.38 -13.80 -32.73
N ALA A 137 17.53 -13.78 -31.71
CA ALA A 137 17.34 -12.62 -30.84
C ALA A 137 18.66 -12.17 -30.20
N ASP A 138 19.45 -13.11 -29.67
CA ASP A 138 20.72 -12.81 -29.00
C ASP A 138 21.75 -12.26 -29.99
N LYS A 139 21.83 -12.81 -31.21
CA LYS A 139 22.71 -12.30 -32.27
C LYS A 139 22.32 -10.89 -32.70
N ILE A 140 21.03 -10.62 -32.90
CA ILE A 140 20.53 -9.28 -33.26
C ILE A 140 20.84 -8.28 -32.14
N ASN A 141 20.55 -8.64 -30.88
CA ASN A 141 20.82 -7.79 -29.73
C ASN A 141 22.31 -7.45 -29.60
N LYS A 142 23.20 -8.44 -29.78
CA LYS A 142 24.65 -8.20 -29.78
C LYS A 142 25.05 -7.23 -30.90
N HIS A 143 24.59 -7.50 -32.12
CA HIS A 143 24.89 -6.64 -33.28
C HIS A 143 24.43 -5.19 -33.08
N LEU A 144 23.24 -4.98 -32.54
CA LEU A 144 22.68 -3.65 -32.30
C LEU A 144 23.43 -2.89 -31.20
N ARG A 145 23.90 -3.59 -30.15
CA ARG A 145 24.74 -2.99 -29.10
C ARG A 145 26.09 -2.53 -29.64
N ASP A 146 26.75 -3.38 -30.43
CA ASP A 146 28.12 -3.13 -30.90
C ASP A 146 28.21 -1.95 -31.89
N LYS A 147 27.11 -1.63 -32.60
CA LYS A 147 27.09 -0.61 -33.64
C LYS A 147 26.55 0.77 -33.21
N ASN A 148 26.24 0.98 -31.92
CA ASN A 148 25.75 2.26 -31.39
C ASN A 148 24.70 2.94 -32.30
N PHE A 149 23.74 2.17 -32.79
CA PHE A 149 22.65 2.73 -33.60
C PHE A 149 21.87 3.73 -32.75
N LYS A 150 22.02 5.02 -33.06
CA LYS A 150 21.11 6.06 -32.58
C LYS A 150 19.82 5.90 -33.37
N ASN A 151 18.72 5.62 -32.66
CA ASN A 151 17.37 5.71 -33.20
C ASN A 151 17.08 7.15 -33.64
#